data_AF-A0A503SJX8-F1
#
_entry.id   AF-A0A503SJX8-F1
#
_cell.length_a   1.000
_cell.length_b   1.000
_cell.length_c   1.000
_cell.angle_alpha   90.00
_cell.angle_beta   90.00
_cell.angle_gamma   90.00
#
_symmetry.space_group_name_H-M   'P 1'
#
loop_
_entity.id
_entity.type
_entity.pdbx_description
1 polymer ?
#
loop_
_entity_poly.entity_id
_entity_poly.type
_entity_poly.pdbx_seq_one_letter_code
_entity_poly.pdbx_strand_id
1 'polypeptide(L)'
;MNPIFLVSGPLAAGKSMFTEQLMSRFDAKRVSTRALLLRASDTDDRDALIKLGDKLDSETNGKWVLNQFLAETNGAPADRIWLVDAVRTLDQVKHFRDKFGDRVVHVHLTAPIGVLRERYLARKAEIREFNSYDEAREHGATESKIEALAEVANVVLETHRSSPRSLLAQATAGLGLFPRDVARCVDVLVGAQYGSEGKGNICAFIAKNYDVLMRVGGPNAGHKVASPKYDYIQLPSGTQSNPDAKILIGSGATLSVKQVLKEISDLKLTEDRLSIDPQAIIIEDSDIEREAGTLEVIGSTKKGVGVATARKILGRDGNEYWGSKVRLAKHVVEFRPFIRDTKVELETAYAAGKSVLLEGTQGTDLSLHHGEYPFVTSRETTASGCLADAGIAPTRVRRVIMVMRTYPIRVGGTSGPMMHEITVEDIAARSDIPAADLHKIEVGTVSGKERRIAEFDWEQVRRAASINGATDIALTFADYLGIDNRKAQTFEELNATTRDFIERVEKVTNARVSLISKDFGKDAVIVDRRQWN
;
A
#
# COMPACT_ATOMS: atom_id res chain seq x y z
N MET A 1 -23.54 -11.40 0.58
CA MET A 1 -23.33 -11.96 1.92
C MET A 1 -22.05 -12.78 1.89
N ASN A 2 -21.24 -12.71 2.95
CA ASN A 2 -19.93 -13.36 2.95
C ASN A 2 -20.01 -14.89 3.13
N PRO A 3 -19.06 -15.63 2.52
CA PRO A 3 -19.10 -17.09 2.44
C PRO A 3 -18.78 -17.79 3.78
N ILE A 4 -19.29 -19.02 3.89
CA ILE A 4 -18.96 -20.00 4.92
C ILE A 4 -18.16 -21.11 4.24
N PHE A 5 -16.86 -21.18 4.53
CA PHE A 5 -15.99 -22.20 3.99
C PHE A 5 -16.12 -23.48 4.78
N LEU A 6 -16.42 -24.59 4.10
CA LEU A 6 -16.30 -25.92 4.66
C LEU A 6 -15.03 -26.54 4.09
N VAL A 7 -14.08 -26.91 4.93
CA VAL A 7 -12.86 -27.57 4.46
C VAL A 7 -12.98 -29.06 4.68
N SER A 8 -12.60 -29.86 3.70
CA SER A 8 -12.51 -31.32 3.80
C SER A 8 -11.25 -31.83 3.10
N GLY A 9 -10.97 -33.11 3.23
CA GLY A 9 -9.78 -33.76 2.65
C GLY A 9 -9.18 -34.75 3.61
N PRO A 10 -8.36 -35.70 3.13
CA PRO A 10 -7.74 -36.71 3.97
C PRO A 10 -6.77 -36.12 5.00
N LEU A 11 -6.35 -36.93 5.96
CA LEU A 11 -5.24 -36.61 6.85
C LEU A 11 -4.02 -36.12 6.04
N ALA A 12 -3.28 -35.16 6.61
CA ALA A 12 -2.10 -34.56 5.97
C ALA A 12 -2.32 -33.85 4.60
N ALA A 13 -3.58 -33.63 4.18
CA ALA A 13 -3.89 -32.92 2.93
C ALA A 13 -3.55 -31.42 2.92
N GLY A 14 -3.13 -30.83 4.05
CA GLY A 14 -2.78 -29.40 4.13
C GLY A 14 -3.91 -28.49 4.63
N LYS A 15 -4.93 -29.04 5.31
CA LYS A 15 -6.06 -28.28 5.87
C LYS A 15 -5.64 -27.14 6.79
N SER A 16 -4.75 -27.39 7.76
CA SER A 16 -4.28 -26.35 8.69
C SER A 16 -3.62 -25.18 7.98
N MET A 17 -2.75 -25.46 6.99
CA MET A 17 -2.08 -24.44 6.19
C MET A 17 -3.09 -23.58 5.40
N PHE A 18 -4.10 -24.20 4.78
CA PHE A 18 -5.14 -23.48 4.05
C PHE A 18 -5.97 -22.60 4.99
N THR A 19 -6.38 -23.17 6.14
CA THR A 19 -7.10 -22.49 7.22
C THR A 19 -6.35 -21.23 7.68
N GLU A 20 -5.05 -21.35 7.97
CA GLU A 20 -4.21 -20.22 8.39
C GLU A 20 -4.15 -19.11 7.32
N GLN A 21 -4.03 -19.48 6.04
CA GLN A 21 -4.01 -18.49 4.96
C GLN A 21 -5.35 -17.74 4.83
N LEU A 22 -6.47 -18.45 4.89
CA LEU A 22 -7.79 -17.84 4.81
C LEU A 22 -8.04 -16.89 5.99
N MET A 23 -7.67 -17.31 7.21
CA MET A 23 -7.76 -16.49 8.41
C MET A 23 -6.88 -15.24 8.32
N SER A 24 -5.61 -15.40 7.93
CA SER A 24 -4.67 -14.30 7.81
C SER A 24 -5.07 -13.28 6.75
N ARG A 25 -5.65 -13.72 5.63
CA ARG A 25 -5.92 -12.85 4.48
C ARG A 25 -7.25 -12.10 4.57
N PHE A 26 -8.25 -12.70 5.19
CA PHE A 26 -9.63 -12.21 5.18
C PHE A 26 -10.24 -12.04 6.58
N ASP A 27 -9.45 -12.13 7.65
CA ASP A 27 -9.92 -12.16 9.05
C ASP A 27 -11.08 -13.15 9.26
N ALA A 28 -10.98 -14.31 8.58
CA ALA A 28 -11.96 -15.37 8.71
C ALA A 28 -11.91 -15.95 10.13
N LYS A 29 -13.07 -16.32 10.68
CA LYS A 29 -13.15 -16.99 12.00
C LYS A 29 -13.33 -18.49 11.83
N ARG A 30 -12.55 -19.27 12.60
CA ARG A 30 -12.48 -20.73 12.54
C ARG A 30 -13.37 -21.36 13.61
N VAL A 31 -14.21 -22.29 13.19
CA VAL A 31 -14.92 -23.27 14.04
C VAL A 31 -14.27 -24.62 13.78
N SER A 32 -13.55 -25.17 14.76
CA SER A 32 -12.81 -26.44 14.58
C SER A 32 -13.58 -27.61 15.16
N THR A 33 -13.93 -28.58 14.30
CA THR A 33 -14.58 -29.83 14.72
C THR A 33 -13.69 -30.63 15.67
N ARG A 34 -12.37 -30.63 15.45
CA ARG A 34 -11.40 -31.26 16.37
C ARG A 34 -11.39 -30.59 17.75
N ALA A 35 -11.34 -29.25 17.81
CA ALA A 35 -11.35 -28.55 19.09
C ALA A 35 -12.66 -28.75 19.86
N LEU A 36 -13.77 -29.01 19.16
CA LEU A 36 -15.04 -29.36 19.76
C LEU A 36 -15.01 -30.78 20.33
N LEU A 37 -14.49 -31.76 19.58
CA LEU A 37 -14.34 -33.14 20.07
C LEU A 37 -13.43 -33.21 21.30
N LEU A 38 -12.29 -32.50 21.28
CA LEU A 38 -11.39 -32.39 22.43
C LEU A 38 -12.04 -31.72 23.65
N ARG A 39 -12.98 -30.78 23.45
CA ARG A 39 -13.75 -30.19 24.57
C ARG A 39 -14.83 -31.15 25.10
N ALA A 40 -15.33 -32.04 24.25
CA ALA A 40 -16.36 -33.04 24.60
C ALA A 40 -15.79 -34.34 25.19
N SER A 41 -14.46 -34.53 25.11
CA SER A 41 -13.77 -35.71 25.66
C SER A 41 -12.42 -35.33 26.26
N ASP A 42 -12.12 -35.81 27.47
CA ASP A 42 -10.80 -35.69 28.12
C ASP A 42 -9.75 -36.66 27.52
N THR A 43 -9.76 -36.89 26.20
CA THR A 43 -8.83 -37.82 25.54
C THR A 43 -7.78 -37.09 24.71
N ASP A 44 -6.54 -37.55 24.84
CA ASP A 44 -5.38 -37.16 24.06
C ASP A 44 -5.01 -38.22 23.01
N ASP A 45 -5.97 -39.05 22.61
CA ASP A 45 -5.80 -40.14 21.66
C ASP A 45 -6.64 -39.93 20.38
N ARG A 46 -6.01 -40.08 19.21
CA ARG A 46 -6.69 -39.84 17.94
C ARG A 46 -7.77 -40.88 17.65
N ASP A 47 -7.57 -42.15 17.97
CA ASP A 47 -8.56 -43.19 17.72
C ASP A 47 -9.83 -42.92 18.53
N ALA A 48 -9.67 -42.50 19.78
CA ALA A 48 -10.80 -42.08 20.62
C ALA A 48 -11.59 -40.91 20.02
N LEU A 49 -10.92 -39.90 19.47
CA LEU A 49 -11.56 -38.76 18.81
C LEU A 49 -12.27 -39.15 17.50
N ILE A 50 -11.69 -40.08 16.72
CA ILE A 50 -12.32 -40.63 15.51
C ILE A 50 -13.63 -41.34 15.90
N LYS A 51 -13.57 -42.25 16.88
CA LYS A 51 -14.73 -43.01 17.36
C LYS A 51 -15.83 -42.12 17.92
N LEU A 52 -15.47 -41.09 18.70
CA LEU A 52 -16.43 -40.11 19.20
C LEU A 52 -17.11 -39.36 18.05
N GLY A 53 -16.31 -38.97 17.05
CA GLY A 53 -16.80 -38.36 15.82
C GLY A 53 -17.80 -39.24 15.08
N ASP A 54 -17.42 -40.48 14.80
CA ASP A 54 -18.26 -41.47 14.11
C ASP A 54 -19.56 -41.73 14.87
N LYS A 55 -19.50 -41.79 16.20
CA LYS A 55 -20.67 -41.91 17.07
C LYS A 55 -21.61 -40.73 16.90
N LEU A 56 -21.12 -39.50 17.05
CA LEU A 56 -21.91 -38.27 16.88
C LEU A 56 -22.48 -38.14 15.46
N ASP A 57 -21.72 -38.55 14.45
CA ASP A 57 -22.16 -38.57 13.06
C ASP A 57 -23.32 -39.57 12.87
N SER A 58 -23.27 -40.75 13.49
CA SER A 58 -24.35 -41.74 13.46
C SER A 58 -25.61 -41.30 14.24
N GLU A 59 -25.43 -40.74 15.44
CA GLU A 59 -26.53 -40.35 16.34
C GLU A 59 -27.28 -39.11 15.85
N THR A 60 -26.58 -38.21 15.16
CA THR A 60 -27.15 -36.93 14.71
C THR A 60 -27.32 -36.83 13.20
N ASN A 61 -26.99 -37.89 12.46
CA ASN A 61 -26.86 -37.87 11.01
C ASN A 61 -25.96 -36.71 10.53
N GLY A 62 -24.84 -36.49 11.21
CA GLY A 62 -23.89 -35.40 10.95
C GLY A 62 -24.33 -33.99 11.38
N LYS A 63 -25.53 -33.82 11.95
CA LYS A 63 -26.09 -32.50 12.29
C LYS A 63 -25.37 -31.79 13.44
N TRP A 64 -24.63 -32.53 14.27
CA TRP A 64 -23.90 -31.96 15.41
C TRP A 64 -22.93 -30.84 15.01
N VAL A 65 -22.28 -30.93 13.84
CA VAL A 65 -21.35 -29.88 13.35
C VAL A 65 -22.08 -28.57 13.08
N LEU A 66 -23.24 -28.64 12.42
CA LEU A 66 -24.06 -27.45 12.16
C LEU A 66 -24.58 -26.83 13.46
N ASN A 67 -25.05 -27.65 14.40
CA ASN A 67 -25.56 -27.16 15.68
C ASN A 67 -24.48 -26.41 16.46
N GLN A 68 -23.26 -26.95 16.49
CA GLN A 68 -22.12 -26.28 17.14
C GLN A 68 -21.71 -25.00 16.43
N PHE A 69 -21.68 -25.02 15.09
CA PHE A 69 -21.44 -23.80 14.31
C PHE A 69 -22.46 -22.71 14.66
N LEU A 70 -23.75 -23.03 14.73
CA LEU A 70 -24.79 -22.07 15.10
C LEU A 70 -24.61 -21.55 16.54
N ALA A 71 -24.15 -22.38 17.46
CA ALA A 71 -23.87 -21.98 18.85
C ALA A 71 -22.66 -21.01 18.92
N GLU A 72 -21.55 -21.32 18.25
CA GLU A 72 -20.34 -20.48 18.25
C GLU A 72 -20.51 -19.17 17.45
N THR A 73 -21.43 -19.13 16.48
CA THR A 73 -21.68 -17.96 15.63
C THR A 73 -22.88 -17.11 16.05
N ASN A 74 -23.55 -17.47 17.14
CA ASN A 74 -24.72 -16.74 17.61
C ASN A 74 -24.39 -15.27 17.94
N GLY A 75 -25.17 -14.33 17.39
CA GLY A 75 -24.96 -12.90 17.57
C GLY A 75 -23.78 -12.30 16.78
N ALA A 76 -23.11 -13.08 15.93
CA ALA A 76 -22.02 -12.57 15.11
C ALA A 76 -22.50 -11.71 13.93
N PRO A 77 -21.67 -10.76 13.43
CA PRO A 77 -21.99 -9.95 12.26
C PRO A 77 -22.31 -10.80 11.02
N ALA A 78 -23.36 -10.40 10.28
CA ALA A 78 -23.85 -11.15 9.12
C ALA A 78 -22.86 -11.20 7.94
N ASP A 79 -21.93 -10.25 7.89
CA ASP A 79 -20.85 -10.10 6.92
C ASP A 79 -19.56 -10.82 7.34
N ARG A 80 -19.54 -11.59 8.44
CA ARG A 80 -18.33 -12.32 8.82
C ARG A 80 -18.06 -13.48 7.85
N ILE A 81 -16.79 -13.67 7.46
CA ILE A 81 -16.32 -14.87 6.77
C ILE A 81 -16.06 -15.94 7.81
N TRP A 82 -16.70 -17.10 7.63
CA TRP A 82 -16.57 -18.23 8.53
C TRP A 82 -15.87 -19.39 7.85
N LEU A 83 -15.16 -20.19 8.65
CA LEU A 83 -14.47 -21.39 8.23
C LEU A 83 -14.77 -22.52 9.21
N VAL A 84 -15.31 -23.62 8.71
CA VAL A 84 -15.45 -24.87 9.45
C VAL A 84 -14.26 -25.77 9.12
N ASP A 85 -13.39 -25.92 10.10
CA ASP A 85 -12.13 -26.64 9.98
C ASP A 85 -12.35 -28.15 10.15
N ALA A 86 -12.60 -28.78 8.99
CA ALA A 86 -12.89 -30.18 8.72
C ALA A 86 -14.36 -30.60 8.88
N VAL A 87 -15.07 -30.66 7.75
CA VAL A 87 -16.23 -31.54 7.55
C VAL A 87 -15.76 -32.89 7.00
N ARG A 88 -16.44 -33.96 7.42
CA ARG A 88 -16.03 -35.35 7.24
C ARG A 88 -17.09 -36.24 6.58
N THR A 89 -18.35 -35.82 6.54
CA THR A 89 -19.44 -36.60 5.92
C THR A 89 -20.24 -35.77 4.92
N LEU A 90 -20.93 -36.45 4.00
CA LEU A 90 -21.81 -35.81 3.02
C LEU A 90 -22.98 -35.10 3.72
N ASP A 91 -23.53 -35.71 4.76
CA ASP A 91 -24.67 -35.15 5.49
C ASP A 91 -24.29 -33.86 6.23
N GLN A 92 -23.07 -33.77 6.78
CA GLN A 92 -22.57 -32.49 7.32
C GLN A 92 -22.58 -31.38 6.25
N VAL A 93 -22.07 -31.65 5.05
CA VAL A 93 -22.09 -30.68 3.94
C VAL A 93 -23.52 -30.31 3.55
N LYS A 94 -24.42 -31.30 3.46
CA LYS A 94 -25.84 -31.07 3.14
C LYS A 94 -26.53 -30.19 4.18
N HIS A 95 -26.37 -30.47 5.47
CA HIS A 95 -26.98 -29.66 6.53
C HIS A 95 -26.59 -28.18 6.44
N PHE A 96 -25.31 -27.90 6.13
CA PHE A 96 -24.87 -26.52 5.91
C PHE A 96 -25.49 -25.90 4.66
N ARG A 97 -25.53 -26.63 3.53
CA ARG A 97 -26.14 -26.15 2.28
C ARG A 97 -27.63 -25.89 2.45
N ASP A 98 -28.36 -26.77 3.13
CA ASP A 98 -29.78 -26.61 3.41
C ASP A 98 -30.04 -25.37 4.29
N LYS A 99 -29.13 -25.07 5.22
CA LYS A 99 -29.27 -23.93 6.13
C LYS A 99 -28.83 -22.59 5.52
N PHE A 100 -27.75 -22.57 4.75
CA PHE A 100 -27.08 -21.34 4.31
C PHE A 100 -27.05 -21.14 2.79
N GLY A 101 -27.50 -22.12 2.02
CA GLY A 101 -27.59 -22.07 0.56
C GLY A 101 -26.24 -21.75 -0.10
N ASP A 102 -26.28 -20.81 -1.04
CA ASP A 102 -25.13 -20.39 -1.86
C ASP A 102 -23.99 -19.74 -1.07
N ARG A 103 -24.19 -19.44 0.21
CA ARG A 103 -23.11 -18.97 1.08
C ARG A 103 -22.09 -20.06 1.38
N VAL A 104 -22.45 -21.33 1.23
CA VAL A 104 -21.58 -22.46 1.53
C VAL A 104 -20.59 -22.69 0.40
N VAL A 105 -19.31 -22.56 0.72
CA VAL A 105 -18.21 -22.89 -0.21
C VAL A 105 -17.43 -24.07 0.35
N HIS A 106 -17.67 -25.23 -0.22
CA HIS A 106 -17.00 -26.46 0.16
C HIS A 106 -15.70 -26.63 -0.63
N VAL A 107 -14.58 -26.57 0.08
CA VAL A 107 -13.23 -26.74 -0.44
C VAL A 107 -12.72 -28.12 -0.03
N HIS A 108 -12.40 -28.96 -1.01
CA HIS A 108 -11.78 -30.26 -0.77
C HIS A 108 -10.29 -30.21 -1.11
N LEU A 109 -9.43 -30.50 -0.14
CA LEU A 109 -7.98 -30.52 -0.34
C LEU A 109 -7.50 -31.95 -0.59
N THR A 110 -6.65 -32.13 -1.59
CA THR A 110 -6.11 -33.45 -1.96
C THR A 110 -4.61 -33.42 -2.27
N ALA A 111 -3.96 -34.57 -2.17
CA ALA A 111 -2.60 -34.81 -2.65
C ALA A 111 -2.38 -36.31 -2.92
N PRO A 112 -1.38 -36.68 -3.74
CA PRO A 112 -1.02 -38.07 -3.97
C PRO A 112 -0.71 -38.79 -2.66
N ILE A 113 -1.05 -40.08 -2.61
CA ILE A 113 -0.91 -40.92 -1.40
C ILE A 113 0.51 -40.89 -0.82
N GLY A 114 1.55 -40.89 -1.66
CA GLY A 114 2.95 -40.80 -1.23
C GLY A 114 3.24 -39.48 -0.48
N VAL A 115 2.73 -38.37 -1.00
CA VAL A 115 2.86 -37.04 -0.38
C VAL A 115 2.12 -36.98 0.96
N LEU A 116 0.93 -37.59 1.05
CA LEU A 116 0.17 -37.64 2.30
C LEU A 116 0.89 -38.45 3.37
N ARG A 117 1.46 -39.62 3.01
CA ARG A 117 2.28 -40.46 3.90
C ARG A 117 3.48 -39.70 4.45
N GLU A 118 4.25 -39.06 3.56
CA GLU A 118 5.41 -38.25 3.95
C GLU A 118 5.04 -37.12 4.92
N ARG A 119 3.99 -36.36 4.59
CA ARG A 119 3.51 -35.26 5.43
C ARG A 119 2.97 -35.74 6.77
N TYR A 120 2.32 -36.91 6.82
CA TYR A 120 1.82 -37.51 8.05
C TYR A 120 2.95 -37.89 9.00
N LEU A 121 4.05 -38.44 8.49
CA LEU A 121 5.22 -38.81 9.28
C LEU A 121 6.04 -37.61 9.72
N ALA A 122 6.13 -36.57 8.88
CA ALA A 122 6.91 -35.37 9.15
C ALA A 122 6.24 -34.39 10.13
N ARG A 123 4.92 -34.50 10.38
CA ARG A 123 4.20 -33.58 11.26
C ARG A 123 4.53 -33.84 12.73
N LYS A 124 4.57 -32.79 13.54
CA LYS A 124 4.54 -32.93 15.00
C LYS A 124 3.17 -33.43 15.44
N ALA A 125 3.13 -34.61 16.04
CA ALA A 125 1.94 -35.12 16.70
C ALA A 125 1.66 -34.30 17.97
N GLU A 126 0.45 -33.75 18.09
CA GLU A 126 -0.01 -33.03 19.29
C GLU A 126 -0.73 -33.95 20.29
N ILE A 127 -1.14 -35.13 19.81
CA ILE A 127 -1.86 -36.17 20.53
C ILE A 127 -1.26 -37.53 20.14
N ARG A 128 -1.64 -38.62 20.79
CA ARG A 128 -1.24 -39.95 20.36
C ARG A 128 -1.82 -40.25 18.97
N GLU A 129 -0.95 -40.65 18.05
CA GLU A 129 -1.24 -40.90 16.63
C GLU A 129 -0.97 -42.37 16.27
N PHE A 130 -1.53 -42.83 15.15
CA PHE A 130 -1.22 -44.15 14.58
C PHE A 130 0.21 -44.21 14.03
N ASN A 131 0.77 -45.42 13.91
CA ASN A 131 2.16 -45.63 13.48
C ASN A 131 2.38 -45.30 12.01
N SER A 132 1.32 -45.41 11.19
CA SER A 132 1.36 -45.08 9.78
C SER A 132 0.13 -44.29 9.33
N TYR A 133 0.27 -43.63 8.19
CA TYR A 133 -0.86 -42.97 7.52
C TYR A 133 -1.92 -43.98 7.07
N ASP A 134 -1.51 -45.16 6.60
CA ASP A 134 -2.45 -46.17 6.09
C ASP A 134 -3.29 -46.73 7.23
N GLU A 135 -2.68 -47.02 8.39
CA GLU A 135 -3.41 -47.36 9.61
C GLU A 135 -4.43 -46.27 9.98
N ALA A 136 -4.01 -45.00 9.96
CA ALA A 136 -4.88 -43.87 10.29
C ALA A 136 -6.04 -43.68 9.29
N ARG A 137 -5.84 -44.06 8.02
CA ARG A 137 -6.84 -43.97 6.95
C ARG A 137 -7.86 -45.10 7.05
N GLU A 138 -7.40 -46.30 7.38
CA GLU A 138 -8.24 -47.49 7.52
C GLU A 138 -9.01 -47.49 8.85
N HIS A 139 -8.54 -46.72 9.85
CA HIS A 139 -9.25 -46.55 11.11
C HIS A 139 -10.40 -45.54 11.01
N GLY A 140 -11.64 -46.05 11.08
CA GLY A 140 -12.87 -45.27 11.12
C GLY A 140 -13.68 -45.32 9.82
N ALA A 141 -15.00 -45.46 9.95
CA ALA A 141 -15.90 -45.58 8.80
C ALA A 141 -15.98 -44.28 7.97
N THR A 142 -15.63 -43.16 8.60
CA THR A 142 -15.73 -41.82 8.01
C THR A 142 -14.46 -41.42 7.25
N GLU A 143 -13.27 -41.71 7.79
CA GLU A 143 -12.00 -41.31 7.15
C GLU A 143 -11.77 -42.06 5.84
N SER A 144 -12.17 -43.33 5.77
CA SER A 144 -12.12 -44.13 4.54
C SER A 144 -12.99 -43.58 3.38
N LYS A 145 -14.01 -42.76 3.69
CA LYS A 145 -14.93 -42.18 2.71
C LYS A 145 -14.69 -40.70 2.42
N ILE A 146 -13.67 -40.10 3.04
CA ILE A 146 -13.44 -38.65 2.96
C ILE A 146 -13.22 -38.17 1.51
N GLU A 147 -12.59 -38.98 0.67
CA GLU A 147 -12.29 -38.66 -0.73
C GLU A 147 -13.57 -38.48 -1.57
N ALA A 148 -14.67 -39.16 -1.21
CA ALA A 148 -15.95 -39.00 -1.89
C ALA A 148 -16.53 -37.57 -1.75
N LEU A 149 -16.11 -36.81 -0.75
CA LEU A 149 -16.50 -35.41 -0.61
C LEU A 149 -15.95 -34.52 -1.72
N ALA A 150 -14.94 -34.95 -2.48
CA ALA A 150 -14.43 -34.23 -3.64
C ALA A 150 -15.51 -34.07 -4.72
N GLU A 151 -16.39 -35.06 -4.90
CA GLU A 151 -17.44 -35.05 -5.93
C GLU A 151 -18.51 -33.98 -5.67
N VAL A 152 -18.72 -33.62 -4.41
CA VAL A 152 -19.70 -32.62 -4.00
C VAL A 152 -19.09 -31.28 -3.65
N ALA A 153 -17.76 -31.13 -3.74
CA ALA A 153 -17.07 -29.89 -3.42
C ALA A 153 -17.32 -28.80 -4.47
N ASN A 154 -17.37 -27.55 -4.03
CA ASN A 154 -17.37 -26.41 -4.95
C ASN A 154 -16.03 -26.28 -5.68
N VAL A 155 -14.94 -26.68 -5.02
CA VAL A 155 -13.60 -26.70 -5.59
C VAL A 155 -12.75 -27.81 -4.95
N VAL A 156 -12.00 -28.52 -5.79
CA VAL A 156 -11.01 -29.53 -5.38
C VAL A 156 -9.62 -28.97 -5.64
N LEU A 157 -8.76 -28.94 -4.63
CA LEU A 157 -7.46 -28.30 -4.70
C LEU A 157 -6.31 -29.24 -4.37
N GLU A 158 -5.35 -29.34 -5.29
CA GLU A 158 -4.17 -30.18 -5.16
C GLU A 158 -3.04 -29.47 -4.40
N THR A 159 -2.86 -29.80 -3.12
CA THR A 159 -1.96 -29.05 -2.21
C THR A 159 -0.48 -29.38 -2.40
N HIS A 160 -0.14 -30.29 -3.31
CA HIS A 160 1.24 -30.61 -3.68
C HIS A 160 1.73 -29.81 -4.90
N ARG A 161 0.82 -29.22 -5.69
CA ARG A 161 1.15 -28.47 -6.92
C ARG A 161 1.10 -26.96 -6.76
N SER A 162 0.49 -26.49 -5.67
CA SER A 162 0.19 -25.08 -5.47
C SER A 162 0.70 -24.59 -4.11
N SER A 163 1.22 -23.37 -4.11
CA SER A 163 1.57 -22.67 -2.86
C SER A 163 0.30 -22.36 -2.05
N PRO A 164 0.41 -22.12 -0.73
CA PRO A 164 -0.71 -21.73 0.12
C PRO A 164 -1.52 -20.55 -0.44
N ARG A 165 -0.84 -19.53 -0.96
CA ARG A 165 -1.47 -18.35 -1.57
C ARG A 165 -2.22 -18.69 -2.88
N SER A 166 -1.69 -19.61 -3.69
CA SER A 166 -2.34 -20.05 -4.93
C SER A 166 -3.63 -20.84 -4.63
N LEU A 167 -3.58 -21.74 -3.63
CA LEU A 167 -4.75 -22.49 -3.17
C LEU A 167 -5.86 -21.54 -2.69
N LEU A 168 -5.49 -20.52 -1.90
CA LEU A 168 -6.43 -19.51 -1.44
C LEU A 168 -7.07 -18.73 -2.61
N ALA A 169 -6.28 -18.31 -3.59
CA ALA A 169 -6.77 -17.59 -4.76
C ALA A 169 -7.78 -18.42 -5.56
N GLN A 170 -7.51 -19.72 -5.74
CA GLN A 170 -8.43 -20.65 -6.40
C GLN A 170 -9.70 -20.87 -5.59
N ALA A 171 -9.58 -21.09 -4.27
CA ALA A 171 -10.72 -21.32 -3.38
C ALA A 171 -11.69 -20.13 -3.30
N THR A 172 -11.17 -18.92 -3.52
CA THR A 172 -11.93 -17.68 -3.39
C THR A 172 -12.35 -17.08 -4.74
N ALA A 173 -11.96 -17.74 -5.85
CA ALA A 173 -12.27 -17.30 -7.20
C ALA A 173 -13.78 -17.22 -7.42
N GLY A 174 -14.24 -16.11 -8.01
CA GLY A 174 -15.66 -15.92 -8.32
C GLY A 174 -16.54 -15.56 -7.11
N LEU A 175 -16.07 -15.64 -5.87
CA LEU A 175 -16.88 -15.36 -4.68
C LEU A 175 -17.14 -13.88 -4.41
N GLY A 176 -16.56 -12.97 -5.21
CA GLY A 176 -16.63 -11.53 -4.94
C GLY A 176 -15.88 -11.10 -3.68
N LEU A 177 -15.08 -12.00 -3.09
CA LEU A 177 -14.11 -11.66 -2.05
C LEU A 177 -12.97 -10.77 -2.56
N PHE A 178 -12.79 -10.75 -3.87
CA PHE A 178 -12.05 -9.71 -4.58
C PHE A 178 -13.07 -8.76 -5.24
N PRO A 179 -12.92 -7.43 -5.09
CA PRO A 179 -13.90 -6.47 -5.62
C PRO A 179 -14.13 -6.66 -7.13
N ARG A 180 -15.38 -6.90 -7.55
CA ARG A 180 -15.77 -7.01 -8.98
C ARG A 180 -15.93 -5.64 -9.64
N ASP A 181 -16.47 -4.67 -8.90
CA ASP A 181 -16.33 -3.25 -9.21
C ASP A 181 -15.14 -2.69 -8.45
N VAL A 182 -14.24 -2.05 -9.21
CA VAL A 182 -13.06 -1.42 -8.64
C VAL A 182 -13.51 -0.07 -8.08
N ALA A 183 -13.92 -0.06 -6.80
CA ALA A 183 -14.18 1.18 -6.09
C ALA A 183 -12.97 2.11 -6.27
N ARG A 184 -13.22 3.29 -6.81
CA ARG A 184 -12.22 4.33 -6.96
C ARG A 184 -12.02 4.97 -5.59
N CYS A 185 -10.95 4.61 -4.90
CA CYS A 185 -10.68 5.05 -3.53
C CYS A 185 -9.25 5.60 -3.34
N VAL A 186 -8.46 5.68 -4.41
CA VAL A 186 -7.08 6.18 -4.36
C VAL A 186 -7.04 7.59 -4.93
N ASP A 187 -6.58 8.55 -4.12
CA ASP A 187 -6.24 9.89 -4.59
C ASP A 187 -4.70 9.99 -4.67
N VAL A 188 -4.17 10.49 -5.78
CA VAL A 188 -2.73 10.58 -6.04
C VAL A 188 -2.29 12.04 -5.99
N LEU A 189 -1.23 12.34 -5.24
CA LEU A 189 -0.65 13.68 -5.12
C LEU A 189 0.69 13.75 -5.87
N VAL A 190 0.78 14.58 -6.90
CA VAL A 190 1.98 14.74 -7.75
C VAL A 190 2.35 16.21 -7.96
N GLY A 191 3.60 16.51 -8.32
CA GLY A 191 4.02 17.88 -8.63
C GLY A 191 3.88 18.18 -10.12
N ALA A 192 3.48 19.40 -10.48
CA ALA A 192 3.36 19.83 -11.87
C ALA A 192 4.70 20.18 -12.52
N GLN A 193 5.65 20.71 -11.75
CA GLN A 193 6.81 21.46 -12.27
C GLN A 193 8.11 20.70 -11.96
N TYR A 194 9.16 21.40 -11.53
CA TYR A 194 10.47 20.82 -11.24
C TYR A 194 10.68 20.43 -9.77
N GLY A 195 9.62 20.18 -9.01
CA GLY A 195 9.70 19.88 -7.57
C GLY A 195 9.65 21.13 -6.69
N SER A 196 9.60 20.91 -5.38
CA SER A 196 9.51 21.97 -4.35
C SER A 196 8.29 22.89 -4.48
N GLU A 197 7.17 22.34 -4.95
CA GLU A 197 5.87 23.02 -5.08
C GLU A 197 5.05 23.02 -3.78
N GLY A 198 5.59 22.51 -2.67
CA GLY A 198 4.86 22.45 -1.39
C GLY A 198 3.94 21.24 -1.20
N LYS A 199 4.18 20.14 -1.94
CA LYS A 199 3.45 18.87 -1.79
C LYS A 199 3.31 18.39 -0.34
N GLY A 200 4.37 18.50 0.47
CA GLY A 200 4.36 18.08 1.87
C GLY A 200 3.25 18.73 2.67
N ASN A 201 3.13 20.06 2.61
CA ASN A 201 2.08 20.81 3.29
C ASN A 201 0.67 20.43 2.78
N ILE A 202 0.50 20.26 1.47
CA ILE A 202 -0.78 19.83 0.89
C ILE A 202 -1.16 18.43 1.39
N CYS A 203 -0.22 17.48 1.32
CA CYS A 203 -0.38 16.12 1.84
C CYS A 203 -0.77 16.14 3.32
N ALA A 204 -0.02 16.87 4.14
CA ALA A 204 -0.28 17.01 5.57
C ALA A 204 -1.68 17.59 5.87
N PHE A 205 -2.14 18.57 5.09
CA PHE A 205 -3.46 19.17 5.28
C PHE A 205 -4.61 18.21 4.96
N ILE A 206 -4.50 17.45 3.87
CA ILE A 206 -5.58 16.55 3.42
C ILE A 206 -5.52 15.17 4.07
N ALA A 207 -4.39 14.76 4.64
CA ALA A 207 -4.15 13.42 5.17
C ALA A 207 -5.18 12.95 6.21
N LYS A 208 -5.75 13.86 6.99
CA LYS A 208 -6.82 13.57 7.98
C LYS A 208 -8.08 12.93 7.37
N ASN A 209 -8.27 13.04 6.06
CA ASN A 209 -9.42 12.49 5.35
C ASN A 209 -9.15 11.11 4.73
N TYR A 210 -8.01 10.47 5.05
CA TYR A 210 -7.59 9.21 4.44
C TYR A 210 -7.28 8.14 5.47
N ASP A 211 -7.66 6.90 5.18
CA ASP A 211 -7.40 5.75 6.07
C ASP A 211 -5.99 5.17 5.89
N VAL A 212 -5.41 5.36 4.71
CA VAL A 212 -4.08 4.86 4.34
C VAL A 212 -3.28 5.97 3.68
N LEU A 213 -2.07 6.22 4.18
CA LEU A 213 -1.10 7.11 3.57
C LEU A 213 0.03 6.27 3.00
N MET A 214 0.29 6.43 1.70
CA MET A 214 1.32 5.68 1.00
C MET A 214 2.29 6.63 0.33
N ARG A 215 3.58 6.32 0.39
CA ARG A 215 4.62 7.05 -0.34
C ARG A 215 5.49 6.11 -1.16
N VAL A 216 5.86 6.59 -2.34
CA VAL A 216 6.89 6.01 -3.21
C VAL A 216 7.98 7.07 -3.41
N GLY A 217 9.08 6.74 -4.10
CA GLY A 217 10.18 7.67 -4.30
C GLY A 217 11.48 7.22 -3.64
N GLY A 218 12.40 8.17 -3.50
CA GLY A 218 13.63 8.00 -2.75
C GLY A 218 13.97 9.24 -1.92
N PRO A 219 15.08 9.23 -1.18
CA PRO A 219 15.47 10.30 -0.27
C PRO A 219 15.98 11.56 -0.96
N ASN A 220 15.91 11.62 -2.29
CA ASN A 220 16.25 12.78 -3.10
C ASN A 220 15.14 13.85 -3.14
N ALA A 221 13.98 13.62 -2.53
CA ALA A 221 12.97 14.64 -2.26
C ALA A 221 12.64 14.72 -0.76
N GLY A 222 12.84 15.92 -0.20
CA GLY A 222 12.35 16.27 1.13
C GLY A 222 11.06 17.07 1.02
N HIS A 223 10.07 16.72 1.84
CA HIS A 223 8.78 17.38 1.95
C HIS A 223 8.71 18.04 3.33
N LYS A 224 8.93 19.36 3.37
CA LYS A 224 8.76 20.13 4.59
C LYS A 224 7.27 20.33 4.88
N VAL A 225 6.89 20.12 6.12
CA VAL A 225 5.56 20.40 6.66
C VAL A 225 5.71 21.44 7.76
N ALA A 226 4.91 22.49 7.71
CA ALA A 226 4.96 23.59 8.69
C ALA A 226 4.22 23.26 9.99
N SER A 227 3.11 22.53 9.90
CA SER A 227 2.29 22.16 11.06
C SER A 227 1.59 20.81 10.84
N PRO A 228 1.86 19.78 11.67
CA PRO A 228 2.94 19.73 12.65
C PRO A 228 4.32 19.77 11.96
N LYS A 229 5.24 20.57 12.52
CA LYS A 229 6.52 20.89 11.86
C LYS A 229 7.41 19.65 11.75
N TYR A 230 7.69 19.20 10.53
CA TYR A 230 8.63 18.10 10.27
C TYR A 230 9.10 18.08 8.81
N ASP A 231 10.31 17.58 8.59
CA ASP A 231 10.90 17.43 7.25
C ASP A 231 10.90 15.95 6.86
N TYR A 232 9.92 15.55 6.04
CA TYR A 232 9.72 14.15 5.62
C TYR A 232 10.55 13.79 4.39
N ILE A 233 11.34 12.72 4.47
CA ILE A 233 12.19 12.24 3.38
C ILE A 233 11.72 10.89 2.84
N GLN A 234 11.37 9.92 3.70
CA GLN A 234 10.95 8.57 3.26
C GLN A 234 9.48 8.28 3.57
N LEU A 235 8.99 8.72 4.71
CA LEU A 235 7.60 8.53 5.12
C LEU A 235 6.65 9.52 4.43
N PRO A 236 5.36 9.17 4.30
CA PRO A 236 4.33 10.10 3.84
C PRO A 236 4.25 11.35 4.73
N SER A 237 4.14 12.53 4.13
CA SER A 237 4.19 13.80 4.84
C SER A 237 2.98 14.06 5.75
N GLY A 238 1.91 13.29 5.57
CA GLY A 238 0.72 13.32 6.43
C GLY A 238 0.81 12.46 7.69
N THR A 239 1.94 11.78 7.93
CA THR A 239 2.06 10.79 9.03
C THR A 239 1.70 11.36 10.40
N GLN A 240 2.09 12.59 10.74
CA GLN A 240 1.67 13.18 12.01
C GLN A 240 0.28 13.81 11.98
N SER A 241 -0.15 14.32 10.82
CA SER A 241 -1.45 14.98 10.67
C SER A 241 -2.64 14.02 10.81
N ASN A 242 -2.41 12.73 10.58
CA ASN A 242 -3.41 11.68 10.79
C ASN A 242 -2.80 10.52 11.60
N PRO A 243 -2.97 10.50 12.94
CA PRO A 243 -2.42 9.45 13.80
C PRO A 243 -3.05 8.07 13.58
N ASP A 244 -4.26 8.01 13.03
CA ASP A 244 -5.02 6.77 12.86
C ASP A 244 -4.75 6.08 11.52
N ALA A 245 -4.23 6.80 10.53
CA ALA A 245 -3.95 6.24 9.22
C ALA A 245 -2.83 5.19 9.26
N LYS A 246 -3.04 4.13 8.48
CA LYS A 246 -2.00 3.14 8.16
C LYS A 246 -0.95 3.78 7.25
N ILE A 247 0.33 3.53 7.52
CA ILE A 247 1.44 4.11 6.78
C ILE A 247 2.12 3.04 5.93
N LEU A 248 2.19 3.26 4.61
CA LEU A 248 2.79 2.33 3.65
C LEU A 248 3.97 2.97 2.91
N ILE A 249 5.06 2.20 2.76
CA ILE A 249 6.16 2.51 1.83
C ILE A 249 6.14 1.49 0.70
N GLY A 250 5.92 1.95 -0.54
CA GLY A 250 5.71 1.08 -1.70
C GLY A 250 6.95 0.35 -2.22
N SER A 251 6.71 -0.70 -3.01
CA SER A 251 7.75 -1.58 -3.58
C SER A 251 8.76 -0.89 -4.52
N GLY A 252 8.32 0.19 -5.19
CA GLY A 252 9.14 1.04 -6.05
C GLY A 252 9.92 2.12 -5.29
N ALA A 253 9.95 2.06 -3.96
CA ALA A 253 10.76 2.97 -3.15
C ALA A 253 12.26 2.57 -3.15
N THR A 254 13.12 3.58 -3.04
CA THR A 254 14.56 3.45 -2.88
C THR A 254 14.93 3.96 -1.48
N LEU A 255 15.36 3.08 -0.59
CA LEU A 255 15.39 3.36 0.85
C LEU A 255 16.81 3.59 1.36
N SER A 256 16.98 4.67 2.13
CA SER A 256 18.11 4.82 3.03
C SER A 256 17.72 4.26 4.39
N VAL A 257 18.41 3.21 4.85
CA VAL A 257 18.13 2.58 6.15
C VAL A 257 18.24 3.60 7.29
N LYS A 258 19.33 4.38 7.30
CA LYS A 258 19.58 5.43 8.29
C LYS A 258 18.42 6.43 8.36
N GLN A 259 17.92 6.88 7.21
CA GLN A 259 16.82 7.85 7.16
C GLN A 259 15.50 7.25 7.63
N VAL A 260 15.13 6.06 7.15
CA VAL A 260 13.86 5.42 7.56
C VAL A 260 13.84 5.18 9.07
N LEU A 261 14.92 4.66 9.65
CA LEU A 261 15.01 4.42 11.10
C LEU A 261 14.92 5.73 11.90
N LYS A 262 15.55 6.81 11.41
CA LYS A 262 15.42 8.13 12.01
C LYS A 262 13.96 8.59 12.05
N GLU A 263 13.25 8.50 10.93
CA GLU A 263 11.86 8.95 10.87
C GLU A 263 10.91 8.07 11.70
N ILE A 264 11.15 6.75 11.75
CA ILE A 264 10.42 5.83 12.65
C ILE A 264 10.60 6.27 14.10
N SER A 265 11.83 6.57 14.51
CA SER A 265 12.16 7.00 15.87
C SER A 265 11.55 8.36 16.20
N ASP A 266 11.75 9.36 15.35
CA ASP A 266 11.24 10.72 15.55
C ASP A 266 9.71 10.75 15.68
N LEU A 267 9.03 9.96 14.84
CA LEU A 267 7.57 9.93 14.75
C LEU A 267 6.92 8.83 15.60
N LYS A 268 7.72 8.06 16.34
CA LYS A 268 7.30 6.97 17.23
C LYS A 268 6.37 5.97 16.53
N LEU A 269 6.72 5.56 15.31
CA LEU A 269 5.92 4.61 14.54
C LEU A 269 6.01 3.20 15.10
N THR A 270 4.84 2.55 15.19
CA THR A 270 4.68 1.18 15.69
C THR A 270 4.56 0.19 14.55
N GLU A 271 4.82 -1.09 14.83
CA GLU A 271 4.80 -2.20 13.85
C GLU A 271 3.40 -2.49 13.26
N ASP A 272 2.34 -2.14 13.99
CA ASP A 272 0.96 -2.26 13.52
C ASP A 272 0.58 -1.10 12.58
N ARG A 273 1.24 0.06 12.70
CA ARG A 273 0.92 1.25 11.92
C ARG A 273 1.74 1.37 10.63
N LEU A 274 3.02 1.03 10.67
CA LEU A 274 3.92 1.12 9.51
C LEU A 274 4.06 -0.22 8.79
N SER A 275 4.07 -0.17 7.47
CA SER A 275 4.36 -1.31 6.62
C SER A 275 5.31 -0.92 5.49
N ILE A 276 6.47 -1.58 5.46
CA ILE A 276 7.52 -1.39 4.46
C ILE A 276 7.49 -2.57 3.50
N ASP A 277 7.35 -2.29 2.21
CA ASP A 277 7.31 -3.35 1.22
C ASP A 277 8.63 -4.13 1.15
N PRO A 278 8.61 -5.47 1.19
CA PRO A 278 9.81 -6.29 1.16
C PRO A 278 10.67 -6.14 -0.10
N GLN A 279 10.11 -5.62 -1.20
CA GLN A 279 10.77 -5.46 -2.51
C GLN A 279 11.41 -4.09 -2.73
N ALA A 280 11.25 -3.14 -1.80
CA ALA A 280 11.93 -1.85 -1.89
C ALA A 280 13.45 -2.05 -1.83
N ILE A 281 14.20 -1.34 -2.68
CA ILE A 281 15.67 -1.49 -2.73
C ILE A 281 16.34 -0.63 -1.66
N ILE A 282 17.42 -1.14 -1.07
CA ILE A 282 18.26 -0.38 -0.16
C ILE A 282 19.38 0.34 -0.91
N ILE A 283 19.55 1.62 -0.61
CA ILE A 283 20.69 2.43 -1.03
C ILE A 283 21.88 2.08 -0.13
N GLU A 284 22.98 1.65 -0.74
CA GLU A 284 24.22 1.37 -0.04
C GLU A 284 25.17 2.57 -0.11
N ASP A 285 26.13 2.64 0.82
CA ASP A 285 27.10 3.76 0.85
C ASP A 285 27.88 3.86 -0.48
N SER A 286 28.18 2.73 -1.13
CA SER A 286 28.78 2.67 -2.47
C SER A 286 27.95 3.36 -3.56
N ASP A 287 26.61 3.34 -3.44
CA ASP A 287 25.73 4.00 -4.41
C ASP A 287 25.87 5.53 -4.29
N ILE A 288 25.97 6.02 -3.05
CA ILE A 288 26.14 7.43 -2.72
C ILE A 288 27.49 7.94 -3.22
N GLU A 289 28.57 7.20 -2.93
CA GLU A 289 29.93 7.52 -3.38
C GLU A 289 30.04 7.59 -4.90
N ARG A 290 29.48 6.59 -5.59
CA ARG A 290 29.48 6.53 -7.06
C ARG A 290 28.69 7.68 -7.68
N GLU A 291 27.52 8.00 -7.14
CA GLU A 291 26.73 9.14 -7.61
C GLU A 291 27.48 10.46 -7.42
N ALA A 292 28.14 10.62 -6.27
CA ALA A 292 28.91 11.83 -5.95
C ALA A 292 30.07 12.07 -6.93
N GLY A 293 30.68 11.01 -7.48
CA GLY A 293 31.80 11.08 -8.41
C GLY A 293 31.45 11.08 -9.90
N THR A 294 30.20 10.81 -10.30
CA THR A 294 29.85 10.61 -11.73
C THR A 294 28.74 11.52 -12.26
N LEU A 295 27.91 12.10 -11.40
CA LEU A 295 26.72 12.87 -11.81
C LEU A 295 26.78 14.37 -11.47
N GLU A 296 27.99 14.95 -11.43
CA GLU A 296 28.16 16.38 -11.14
C GLU A 296 27.50 17.29 -12.20
N VAL A 297 27.41 16.81 -13.45
CA VAL A 297 26.89 17.58 -14.61
C VAL A 297 25.41 17.95 -14.47
N ILE A 298 24.60 17.14 -13.77
CA ILE A 298 23.14 17.31 -13.70
C ILE A 298 22.63 17.87 -12.36
N GLY A 299 23.53 18.27 -11.45
CA GLY A 299 23.14 18.79 -10.14
C GLY A 299 22.44 17.75 -9.25
N SER A 300 22.87 16.48 -9.29
CA SER A 300 22.30 15.39 -8.48
C SER A 300 22.34 15.72 -6.97
N THR A 301 21.37 15.20 -6.22
CA THR A 301 21.30 15.32 -4.76
C THR A 301 22.37 14.52 -4.02
N LYS A 302 23.16 13.68 -4.73
CA LYS A 302 24.21 12.82 -4.17
C LYS A 302 23.68 11.94 -3.03
N LYS A 303 22.56 11.26 -3.27
CA LYS A 303 21.86 10.40 -2.29
C LYS A 303 21.86 8.91 -2.67
N GLY A 304 22.54 8.54 -3.74
CA GLY A 304 22.64 7.17 -4.28
C GLY A 304 21.41 6.69 -5.02
N VAL A 305 20.39 7.53 -5.26
CA VAL A 305 19.08 7.05 -5.78
C VAL A 305 19.19 6.50 -7.19
N GLY A 306 19.85 7.23 -8.10
CA GLY A 306 20.02 6.78 -9.48
C GLY A 306 20.87 5.51 -9.57
N VAL A 307 21.98 5.46 -8.82
CA VAL A 307 22.90 4.32 -8.82
C VAL A 307 22.23 3.09 -8.22
N ALA A 308 21.54 3.21 -7.09
CA ALA A 308 20.79 2.11 -6.51
C ALA A 308 19.70 1.60 -7.48
N THR A 309 18.99 2.49 -8.16
CA THR A 309 17.97 2.10 -9.15
C THR A 309 18.59 1.31 -10.31
N ALA A 310 19.71 1.80 -10.88
CA ALA A 310 20.45 1.09 -11.92
C ALA A 310 20.95 -0.28 -11.43
N ARG A 311 21.41 -0.36 -10.18
CA ARG A 311 21.85 -1.60 -9.54
C ARG A 311 20.72 -2.61 -9.37
N LYS A 312 19.50 -2.18 -9.04
CA LYS A 312 18.29 -3.05 -9.04
C LYS A 312 18.04 -3.67 -10.41
N ILE A 313 18.32 -2.91 -11.47
CA ILE A 313 18.06 -3.32 -12.86
C ILE A 313 19.15 -4.28 -13.34
N LEU A 314 20.42 -3.94 -13.12
CA LEU A 314 21.58 -4.62 -13.72
C LEU A 314 22.19 -5.70 -12.82
N GLY A 315 22.20 -5.51 -11.50
CA GLY A 315 22.83 -6.40 -10.51
C GLY A 315 21.99 -7.62 -10.11
N ARG A 316 21.25 -8.21 -11.04
CA ARG A 316 20.31 -9.32 -10.77
C ARG A 316 20.97 -10.69 -10.64
N ASP A 317 22.17 -10.83 -11.19
CA ASP A 317 22.98 -12.06 -11.13
C ASP A 317 23.69 -12.25 -9.79
N GLY A 318 23.62 -11.24 -8.90
CA GLY A 318 24.28 -11.26 -7.60
C GLY A 318 25.79 -11.01 -7.68
N ASN A 319 26.33 -10.69 -8.86
CA ASN A 319 27.72 -10.33 -9.05
C ASN A 319 27.93 -8.84 -8.75
N GLU A 320 29.16 -8.48 -8.39
CA GLU A 320 29.49 -7.12 -7.96
C GLU A 320 29.92 -6.20 -9.10
N TYR A 321 29.76 -6.65 -10.35
CA TYR A 321 30.12 -5.88 -11.55
C TYR A 321 29.34 -4.55 -11.63
N TRP A 322 28.07 -4.55 -11.23
CA TRP A 322 27.21 -3.36 -11.25
C TRP A 322 27.18 -2.60 -9.90
N GLY A 323 28.08 -2.93 -8.98
CA GLY A 323 28.12 -2.39 -7.62
C GLY A 323 27.82 -3.46 -6.58
N SER A 324 27.55 -3.05 -5.34
CA SER A 324 27.24 -3.97 -4.23
C SER A 324 26.03 -4.87 -4.50
N LYS A 325 26.03 -6.08 -3.94
CA LYS A 325 24.92 -7.02 -4.11
C LYS A 325 23.57 -6.37 -3.76
N VAL A 326 22.56 -6.63 -4.58
CA VAL A 326 21.22 -6.04 -4.38
C VAL A 326 20.66 -6.45 -3.03
N ARG A 327 20.47 -5.47 -2.15
CA ARG A 327 19.79 -5.63 -0.87
C ARG A 327 18.42 -5.00 -0.93
N LEU A 328 17.41 -5.74 -0.47
CA LEU A 328 16.02 -5.30 -0.41
C LEU A 328 15.63 -5.07 1.06
N ALA A 329 14.53 -4.35 1.29
CA ALA A 329 14.04 -4.05 2.63
C ALA A 329 13.87 -5.30 3.50
N LYS A 330 13.41 -6.42 2.94
CA LYS A 330 13.28 -7.70 3.66
C LYS A 330 14.60 -8.29 4.18
N HIS A 331 15.75 -7.82 3.69
CA HIS A 331 17.08 -8.25 4.13
C HIS A 331 17.65 -7.35 5.24
N VAL A 332 16.97 -6.26 5.62
CA VAL A 332 17.39 -5.35 6.69
C VAL A 332 16.79 -5.84 8.01
N VAL A 333 17.64 -6.22 8.96
CA VAL A 333 17.23 -6.83 10.23
C VAL A 333 16.35 -5.88 11.04
N GLU A 334 16.70 -4.60 11.05
CA GLU A 334 16.01 -3.54 11.77
C GLU A 334 14.61 -3.26 11.22
N PHE A 335 14.37 -3.59 9.94
CA PHE A 335 13.04 -3.43 9.33
C PHE A 335 12.11 -4.60 9.60
N ARG A 336 12.61 -5.74 10.11
CA ARG A 336 11.83 -6.98 10.28
C ARG A 336 10.44 -6.78 10.94
N PRO A 337 10.27 -5.97 11.99
CA PRO A 337 8.94 -5.73 12.58
C PRO A 337 7.94 -5.11 11.59
N PHE A 338 8.44 -4.24 10.72
CA PHE A 338 7.68 -3.40 9.79
C PHE A 338 7.51 -4.01 8.38
N ILE A 339 8.17 -5.13 8.07
CA ILE A 339 8.04 -5.75 6.74
C ILE A 339 6.65 -6.37 6.57
N ARG A 340 5.89 -5.87 5.59
CA ARG A 340 4.60 -6.42 5.17
C ARG A 340 4.47 -6.32 3.65
N ASP A 341 3.76 -7.26 3.04
CA ASP A 341 3.41 -7.20 1.62
C ASP A 341 2.40 -6.06 1.41
N THR A 342 2.86 -4.91 0.92
CA THR A 342 2.01 -3.70 0.86
C THR A 342 0.82 -3.88 -0.07
N LYS A 343 0.91 -4.79 -1.05
CA LYS A 343 -0.23 -5.17 -1.88
C LYS A 343 -1.32 -5.84 -1.05
N VAL A 344 -0.98 -6.67 -0.08
CA VAL A 344 -1.97 -7.29 0.82
C VAL A 344 -2.61 -6.24 1.72
N GLU A 345 -1.84 -5.29 2.23
CA GLU A 345 -2.36 -4.15 3.03
C GLU A 345 -3.35 -3.31 2.20
N LEU A 346 -2.98 -2.96 0.97
CA LEU A 346 -3.83 -2.22 0.04
C LEU A 346 -5.10 -2.99 -0.30
N GLU A 347 -5.01 -4.28 -0.65
CA GLU A 347 -6.19 -5.09 -0.94
C GLU A 347 -7.13 -5.23 0.27
N THR A 348 -6.57 -5.30 1.48
CA THR A 348 -7.34 -5.30 2.72
C THR A 348 -8.07 -3.97 2.90
N ALA A 349 -7.38 -2.86 2.65
CA ALA A 349 -7.99 -1.53 2.68
C ALA A 349 -9.11 -1.39 1.63
N TYR A 350 -8.87 -1.83 0.39
CA TYR A 350 -9.86 -1.79 -0.68
C TYR A 350 -11.11 -2.61 -0.35
N ALA A 351 -10.93 -3.82 0.18
CA ALA A 351 -12.05 -4.68 0.59
C ALA A 351 -12.90 -4.05 1.70
N ALA A 352 -12.27 -3.25 2.58
CA ALA A 352 -12.94 -2.50 3.64
C ALA A 352 -13.49 -1.13 3.19
N GLY A 353 -13.42 -0.79 1.88
CA GLY A 353 -13.88 0.49 1.37
C GLY A 353 -13.04 1.69 1.82
N LYS A 354 -11.82 1.45 2.32
CA LYS A 354 -10.92 2.48 2.84
C LYS A 354 -10.32 3.35 1.73
N SER A 355 -10.10 4.61 2.08
CA SER A 355 -9.49 5.62 1.23
C SER A 355 -7.97 5.63 1.34
N VAL A 356 -7.29 5.84 0.20
CA VAL A 356 -5.82 5.83 0.12
C VAL A 356 -5.33 7.14 -0.48
N LEU A 357 -4.38 7.79 0.19
CA LEU A 357 -3.62 8.90 -0.37
C LEU A 357 -2.23 8.41 -0.78
N LEU A 358 -1.94 8.44 -2.07
CA LEU A 358 -0.62 8.13 -2.63
C LEU A 358 0.16 9.42 -2.88
N GLU A 359 1.24 9.62 -2.13
CA GLU A 359 2.14 10.74 -2.28
C GLU A 359 3.31 10.40 -3.22
N GLY A 360 3.37 11.12 -4.34
CA GLY A 360 4.50 11.11 -5.26
C GLY A 360 5.62 12.06 -4.81
N THR A 361 6.82 11.81 -5.32
CA THR A 361 8.01 12.65 -5.08
C THR A 361 8.37 13.46 -6.32
N GLN A 362 9.04 14.59 -6.12
CA GLN A 362 9.44 15.51 -7.21
C GLN A 362 8.25 16.01 -8.04
N GLY A 363 8.50 16.70 -9.15
CA GLY A 363 7.47 17.18 -10.07
C GLY A 363 7.59 16.51 -11.44
N THR A 364 6.55 16.67 -12.26
CA THR A 364 6.39 16.00 -13.56
C THR A 364 7.53 16.30 -14.52
N ASP A 365 8.09 17.50 -14.48
CA ASP A 365 9.19 17.89 -15.38
C ASP A 365 10.55 17.32 -14.95
N LEU A 366 10.61 16.66 -13.80
CA LEU A 366 11.75 15.82 -13.41
C LEU A 366 11.55 14.35 -13.78
N SER A 367 10.47 13.98 -14.45
CA SER A 367 10.23 12.59 -14.85
C SER A 367 11.30 12.11 -15.83
N LEU A 368 11.78 10.87 -15.66
CA LEU A 368 12.85 10.30 -16.48
C LEU A 368 12.53 10.31 -17.99
N HIS A 369 11.28 10.02 -18.35
CA HIS A 369 10.83 9.90 -19.74
C HIS A 369 10.10 11.13 -20.27
N HIS A 370 9.54 11.96 -19.38
CA HIS A 370 8.67 13.08 -19.76
C HIS A 370 9.21 14.45 -19.38
N GLY A 371 10.28 14.51 -18.60
CA GLY A 371 11.04 15.72 -18.33
C GLY A 371 12.10 16.02 -19.39
N GLU A 372 12.84 17.10 -19.19
CA GLU A 372 13.92 17.52 -20.08
C GLU A 372 15.22 16.75 -19.77
N TYR A 373 15.34 15.56 -20.32
CA TYR A 373 16.56 14.76 -20.20
C TYR A 373 17.80 15.52 -20.75
N PRO A 374 18.96 15.51 -20.07
CA PRO A 374 19.33 14.67 -18.91
C PRO A 374 19.01 15.27 -17.53
N PHE A 375 18.34 16.42 -17.45
CA PHE A 375 18.14 17.19 -16.21
C PHE A 375 16.93 16.71 -15.40
N VAL A 376 16.80 15.40 -15.23
CA VAL A 376 15.65 14.71 -14.65
C VAL A 376 16.09 13.78 -13.50
N THR A 377 15.13 13.27 -12.72
CA THR A 377 15.43 12.23 -11.74
C THR A 377 15.51 10.86 -12.42
N SER A 378 15.98 9.84 -11.69
CA SER A 378 16.17 8.48 -12.19
C SER A 378 14.89 7.62 -12.24
N ARG A 379 13.70 8.24 -12.27
CA ARG A 379 12.41 7.55 -12.22
C ARG A 379 11.29 8.36 -12.84
N GLU A 380 10.16 7.73 -13.07
CA GLU A 380 8.93 8.43 -13.37
C GLU A 380 8.37 9.15 -12.14
N THR A 381 7.91 10.38 -12.33
CA THR A 381 7.32 11.25 -11.28
C THR A 381 5.87 11.61 -11.57
N THR A 382 5.30 11.05 -12.63
CA THR A 382 3.89 11.18 -13.01
C THR A 382 2.99 10.35 -12.09
N ALA A 383 1.68 10.60 -12.14
CA ALA A 383 0.68 9.83 -11.43
C ALA A 383 0.76 8.34 -11.80
N SER A 384 0.89 8.04 -13.10
CA SER A 384 1.07 6.66 -13.59
C SER A 384 2.35 6.01 -13.06
N GLY A 385 3.47 6.74 -13.03
CA GLY A 385 4.72 6.28 -12.42
C GLY A 385 4.54 5.94 -10.94
N CYS A 386 3.90 6.86 -10.19
CA CYS A 386 3.63 6.65 -8.77
C CYS A 386 2.77 5.41 -8.52
N LEU A 387 1.73 5.19 -9.34
CA LEU A 387 0.86 4.02 -9.25
C LEU A 387 1.61 2.73 -9.54
N ALA A 388 2.47 2.72 -10.56
CA ALA A 388 3.29 1.57 -10.90
C ALA A 388 4.23 1.20 -9.74
N ASP A 389 4.89 2.19 -9.15
CA ASP A 389 5.79 1.99 -8.00
C ASP A 389 5.06 1.53 -6.73
N ALA A 390 3.81 1.95 -6.57
CA ALA A 390 2.95 1.57 -5.46
C ALA A 390 2.28 0.20 -5.67
N GLY A 391 2.25 -0.34 -6.89
CA GLY A 391 1.49 -1.54 -7.21
C GLY A 391 -0.03 -1.33 -7.20
N ILE A 392 -0.48 -0.12 -7.54
CA ILE A 392 -1.90 0.26 -7.56
C ILE A 392 -2.41 0.25 -9.00
N ALA A 393 -3.56 -0.40 -9.23
CA ALA A 393 -4.21 -0.41 -10.53
C ALA A 393 -4.77 0.98 -10.90
N PRO A 394 -4.60 1.48 -12.14
CA PRO A 394 -5.14 2.78 -12.56
C PRO A 394 -6.66 2.92 -12.37
N THR A 395 -7.40 1.82 -12.46
CA THR A 395 -8.87 1.81 -12.26
C THR A 395 -9.30 2.11 -10.82
N ARG A 396 -8.38 2.07 -9.84
CA ARG A 396 -8.63 2.45 -8.43
C ARG A 396 -8.52 3.95 -8.21
N VAL A 397 -7.96 4.71 -9.15
CA VAL A 397 -7.75 6.14 -9.03
C VAL A 397 -9.10 6.86 -9.06
N ARG A 398 -9.35 7.65 -8.03
CA ARG A 398 -10.51 8.52 -7.89
C ARG A 398 -10.16 9.95 -8.27
N ARG A 399 -9.01 10.46 -7.80
CA ARG A 399 -8.52 11.81 -8.09
C ARG A 399 -7.02 11.84 -8.34
N VAL A 400 -6.59 12.81 -9.15
CA VAL A 400 -5.18 13.18 -9.29
C VAL A 400 -5.06 14.65 -8.92
N ILE A 401 -4.46 14.89 -7.76
CA ILE A 401 -4.23 16.21 -7.19
C ILE A 401 -2.83 16.65 -7.60
N MET A 402 -2.77 17.63 -8.48
CA MET A 402 -1.50 18.15 -9.00
C MET A 402 -1.12 19.43 -8.25
N VAL A 403 0.05 19.44 -7.61
CA VAL A 403 0.56 20.58 -6.85
C VAL A 403 1.47 21.43 -7.73
N MET A 404 1.23 22.72 -7.77
CA MET A 404 2.06 23.70 -8.49
C MET A 404 2.27 24.95 -7.66
N ARG A 405 3.33 25.69 -7.97
CA ARG A 405 3.62 26.99 -7.37
C ARG A 405 3.53 28.11 -8.40
N THR A 406 3.21 29.31 -7.93
CA THR A 406 3.05 30.53 -8.72
C THR A 406 4.30 30.91 -9.52
N TYR A 407 5.49 30.65 -9.00
CA TYR A 407 6.77 30.82 -9.70
C TYR A 407 7.57 29.53 -9.63
N PRO A 408 7.77 28.77 -10.73
CA PRO A 408 8.54 27.53 -10.72
C PRO A 408 9.98 27.76 -10.27
N ILE A 409 10.56 26.74 -9.62
CA ILE A 409 11.95 26.78 -9.16
C ILE A 409 12.73 25.53 -9.55
N ARG A 410 14.03 25.68 -9.78
CA ARG A 410 15.00 24.57 -9.87
C ARG A 410 16.12 24.75 -8.86
N VAL A 411 16.84 23.67 -8.56
CA VAL A 411 18.07 23.74 -7.74
C VAL A 411 19.11 24.59 -8.49
N GLY A 412 19.83 25.48 -7.83
CA GLY A 412 20.87 26.30 -8.48
C GLY A 412 21.97 25.50 -9.19
N GLY A 413 22.57 26.09 -10.22
CA GLY A 413 23.61 25.48 -11.04
C GLY A 413 23.07 24.86 -12.34
N THR A 414 23.66 23.74 -12.77
CA THR A 414 23.42 23.06 -14.06
C THR A 414 22.15 22.20 -14.09
N SER A 415 21.11 22.60 -13.37
CA SER A 415 19.88 21.82 -13.22
C SER A 415 18.97 21.79 -14.45
N GLY A 416 19.41 22.30 -15.60
CA GLY A 416 18.65 22.34 -16.85
C GLY A 416 17.98 23.68 -17.14
N PRO A 417 17.39 23.88 -18.32
CA PRO A 417 16.79 25.16 -18.69
C PRO A 417 15.49 25.44 -17.91
N MET A 418 15.10 26.70 -17.91
CA MET A 418 13.79 27.20 -17.47
C MET A 418 13.36 28.26 -18.48
N MET A 419 12.07 28.62 -18.53
CA MET A 419 11.54 29.50 -19.57
C MET A 419 12.13 30.93 -19.49
N HIS A 420 11.62 31.79 -18.61
CA HIS A 420 12.16 33.12 -18.38
C HIS A 420 12.57 33.25 -16.93
N GLU A 421 13.88 33.14 -16.66
CA GLU A 421 14.41 33.28 -15.30
C GLU A 421 14.27 34.70 -14.78
N ILE A 422 13.87 34.82 -13.52
CA ILE A 422 13.67 36.06 -12.79
C ILE A 422 14.38 35.98 -11.44
N THR A 423 14.53 37.11 -10.76
CA THR A 423 15.16 37.15 -9.44
C THR A 423 14.14 37.22 -8.31
N VAL A 424 14.63 37.04 -7.08
CA VAL A 424 13.82 37.24 -5.87
C VAL A 424 13.33 38.69 -5.77
N GLU A 425 14.13 39.64 -6.26
CA GLU A 425 13.81 41.06 -6.27
C GLU A 425 12.64 41.37 -7.19
N ASP A 426 12.51 40.68 -8.34
CA ASP A 426 11.35 40.81 -9.22
C ASP A 426 10.06 40.39 -8.50
N ILE A 427 10.10 39.28 -7.76
CA ILE A 427 8.95 38.81 -6.96
C ILE A 427 8.65 39.79 -5.84
N ALA A 428 9.68 40.28 -5.13
CA ALA A 428 9.52 41.26 -4.06
C ALA A 428 8.82 42.54 -4.55
N ALA A 429 9.24 43.06 -5.71
CA ALA A 429 8.67 44.26 -6.31
C ALA A 429 7.20 44.07 -6.76
N ARG A 430 6.82 42.86 -7.18
CA ARG A 430 5.44 42.55 -7.65
C ARG A 430 4.49 42.18 -6.52
N SER A 431 5.00 41.59 -5.45
CA SER A 431 4.21 41.03 -4.35
C SER A 431 4.14 41.93 -3.11
N ASP A 432 4.98 42.96 -3.03
CA ASP A 432 5.25 43.75 -1.81
C ASP A 432 5.79 42.92 -0.63
N ILE A 433 6.29 41.72 -0.88
CA ILE A 433 6.99 40.91 0.12
C ILE A 433 8.44 41.37 0.21
N PRO A 434 8.99 41.61 1.42
CA PRO A 434 10.40 41.94 1.56
C PRO A 434 11.31 40.86 0.96
N ALA A 435 12.24 41.25 0.08
CA ALA A 435 13.19 40.31 -0.55
C ALA A 435 13.95 39.45 0.48
N ALA A 436 14.29 40.02 1.63
CA ALA A 436 14.95 39.30 2.73
C ALA A 436 14.14 38.11 3.28
N ASP A 437 12.80 38.16 3.21
CA ASP A 437 11.96 37.05 3.63
C ASP A 437 11.84 35.98 2.54
N LEU A 438 11.77 36.37 1.27
CA LEU A 438 11.80 35.46 0.14
C LEU A 438 13.13 34.69 0.05
N HIS A 439 14.26 35.37 0.26
CA HIS A 439 15.60 34.75 0.31
C HIS A 439 15.72 33.68 1.40
N LYS A 440 14.99 33.78 2.51
CA LYS A 440 14.96 32.72 3.55
C LYS A 440 14.16 31.49 3.12
N ILE A 441 13.14 31.69 2.29
CA ILE A 441 12.22 30.62 1.85
C ILE A 441 12.83 29.86 0.67
N GLU A 442 13.44 30.54 -0.29
CA GLU A 442 13.94 29.96 -1.55
C GLU A 442 15.35 29.36 -1.46
N VAL A 443 15.63 28.64 -0.36
CA VAL A 443 16.87 27.86 -0.17
C VAL A 443 16.54 26.36 -0.17
N GLY A 444 17.33 25.56 -0.89
CA GLY A 444 17.14 24.11 -0.97
C GLY A 444 17.26 23.41 0.38
N THR A 445 16.21 22.68 0.80
CA THR A 445 16.20 21.93 2.07
C THR A 445 17.26 20.84 2.16
N VAL A 446 17.49 20.14 1.05
CA VAL A 446 18.42 19.00 0.99
C VAL A 446 19.79 19.43 0.46
N SER A 447 19.83 20.37 -0.49
CA SER A 447 21.05 20.79 -1.18
C SER A 447 21.74 22.03 -0.59
N GLY A 448 21.02 22.86 0.18
CA GLY A 448 21.54 24.12 0.72
C GLY A 448 21.84 25.21 -0.32
N LYS A 449 21.58 24.96 -1.61
CA LYS A 449 21.82 25.92 -2.71
C LYS A 449 20.65 26.88 -2.89
N GLU A 450 20.96 28.10 -3.34
CA GLU A 450 19.96 29.05 -3.86
C GLU A 450 19.19 28.44 -5.03
N ARG A 451 17.90 28.76 -5.12
CA ARG A 451 17.01 28.29 -6.17
C ARG A 451 17.07 29.23 -7.37
N ARG A 452 17.08 28.65 -8.56
CA ARG A 452 16.73 29.39 -9.79
C ARG A 452 15.22 29.51 -9.85
N ILE A 453 14.73 30.70 -10.20
CA ILE A 453 13.30 31.03 -10.24
C ILE A 453 12.96 31.49 -11.65
N ALA A 454 11.79 31.14 -12.16
CA ALA A 454 11.32 31.59 -13.45
C ALA A 454 9.87 32.06 -13.42
N GLU A 455 9.46 32.77 -14.47
CA GLU A 455 8.07 33.07 -14.75
C GLU A 455 7.23 31.79 -14.86
N PHE A 456 5.94 31.93 -14.57
CA PHE A 456 4.99 30.83 -14.71
C PHE A 456 4.85 30.41 -16.19
N ASP A 457 5.13 29.15 -16.46
CA ASP A 457 5.02 28.56 -17.79
C ASP A 457 3.66 27.85 -17.95
N TRP A 458 2.79 28.45 -18.76
CA TRP A 458 1.45 27.95 -19.04
C TRP A 458 1.44 26.64 -19.82
N GLU A 459 2.38 26.44 -20.75
CA GLU A 459 2.44 25.22 -21.54
C GLU A 459 3.02 24.06 -20.72
N GLN A 460 3.99 24.36 -19.83
CA GLN A 460 4.49 23.41 -18.83
C GLN A 460 3.35 22.81 -18.01
N VAL A 461 2.52 23.66 -17.37
CA VAL A 461 1.45 23.15 -16.49
C VAL A 461 0.31 22.49 -17.27
N ARG A 462 0.03 22.92 -18.51
CA ARG A 462 -0.93 22.26 -19.40
C ARG A 462 -0.46 20.84 -19.74
N ARG A 463 0.80 20.70 -20.14
CA ARG A 463 1.41 19.39 -20.44
C ARG A 463 1.38 18.49 -19.20
N ALA A 464 1.79 19.02 -18.05
CA ALA A 464 1.78 18.27 -16.80
C ALA A 464 0.36 17.80 -16.41
N ALA A 465 -0.65 18.67 -16.53
CA ALA A 465 -2.04 18.32 -16.27
C ALA A 465 -2.53 17.19 -17.20
N SER A 466 -2.21 17.29 -18.49
CA SER A 466 -2.58 16.28 -19.50
C SER A 466 -1.93 14.92 -19.24
N ILE A 467 -0.64 14.88 -18.91
CA ILE A 467 0.10 13.63 -18.66
C ILE A 467 -0.41 12.94 -17.40
N ASN A 468 -0.71 13.72 -16.36
CA ASN A 468 -1.15 13.18 -15.08
C ASN A 468 -2.66 12.90 -15.02
N GLY A 469 -3.46 13.44 -15.95
CA GLY A 469 -4.92 13.40 -15.86
C GLY A 469 -5.42 14.13 -14.62
N ALA A 470 -4.92 15.36 -14.39
CA ALA A 470 -5.24 16.13 -13.21
C ALA A 470 -6.76 16.37 -13.07
N THR A 471 -7.31 16.06 -11.90
CA THR A 471 -8.71 16.36 -11.54
C THR A 471 -8.79 17.63 -10.71
N ASP A 472 -7.75 17.87 -9.91
CA ASP A 472 -7.66 18.92 -8.92
C ASP A 472 -6.27 19.53 -8.96
N ILE A 473 -6.20 20.85 -8.78
CA ILE A 473 -4.96 21.60 -8.61
C ILE A 473 -4.86 22.11 -7.17
N ALA A 474 -3.69 21.92 -6.58
CA ALA A 474 -3.28 22.62 -5.37
C ALA A 474 -2.26 23.70 -5.74
N LEU A 475 -2.68 24.97 -5.71
CA LEU A 475 -1.81 26.11 -5.98
C LEU A 475 -1.14 26.56 -4.68
N THR A 476 0.18 26.72 -4.70
CA THR A 476 0.95 27.16 -3.52
C THR A 476 1.69 28.46 -3.80
N PHE A 477 2.10 29.15 -2.72
CA PHE A 477 2.76 30.46 -2.77
C PHE A 477 1.90 31.52 -3.46
N ALA A 478 0.59 31.52 -3.17
CA ALA A 478 -0.33 32.51 -3.72
C ALA A 478 0.00 33.95 -3.25
N ASP A 479 0.70 34.10 -2.12
CA ASP A 479 1.19 35.39 -1.65
C ASP A 479 2.25 36.03 -2.58
N TYR A 480 2.90 35.26 -3.45
CA TYR A 480 3.84 35.81 -4.43
C TYR A 480 3.13 36.60 -5.55
N LEU A 481 1.79 36.54 -5.61
CA LEU A 481 0.95 37.39 -6.45
C LEU A 481 0.39 38.61 -5.67
N GLY A 482 0.80 38.79 -4.42
CA GLY A 482 0.44 39.91 -3.55
C GLY A 482 0.43 39.50 -2.07
N ILE A 483 1.15 40.24 -1.22
CA ILE A 483 1.29 39.98 0.21
C ILE A 483 -0.05 40.03 0.95
N ASP A 484 -1.00 40.80 0.44
CA ASP A 484 -2.35 40.92 0.97
C ASP A 484 -3.11 39.59 0.96
N ASN A 485 -2.82 38.70 0.00
CA ASN A 485 -3.39 37.36 -0.05
C ASN A 485 -3.16 36.58 1.24
N ARG A 486 -2.06 36.82 1.99
CA ARG A 486 -1.79 36.12 3.26
C ARG A 486 -2.95 36.18 4.25
N LYS A 487 -3.76 37.24 4.20
CA LYS A 487 -4.92 37.46 5.09
C LYS A 487 -6.17 36.67 4.67
N ALA A 488 -6.31 36.33 3.39
CA ALA A 488 -7.54 35.76 2.82
C ALA A 488 -7.89 34.37 3.39
N GLN A 489 -9.07 34.19 3.97
CA GLN A 489 -9.57 32.90 4.47
C GLN A 489 -10.46 32.19 3.45
N THR A 490 -11.08 32.97 2.56
CA THR A 490 -12.00 32.50 1.51
C THR A 490 -11.44 32.83 0.13
N PHE A 491 -12.02 32.26 -0.92
CA PHE A 491 -11.60 32.53 -2.30
C PHE A 491 -11.90 33.98 -2.70
N GLU A 492 -13.02 34.51 -2.21
CA GLU A 492 -13.52 35.86 -2.45
C GLU A 492 -12.66 36.93 -1.77
N GLU A 493 -11.87 36.57 -0.75
CA GLU A 493 -10.94 37.47 -0.08
C GLU A 493 -9.57 37.55 -0.77
N LEU A 494 -9.27 36.68 -1.73
CA LEU A 494 -8.04 36.77 -2.53
C LEU A 494 -8.08 38.02 -3.41
N ASN A 495 -6.92 38.59 -3.68
CA ASN A 495 -6.83 39.77 -4.54
C ASN A 495 -7.22 39.44 -6.00
N ALA A 496 -7.53 40.48 -6.79
CA ALA A 496 -8.01 40.30 -8.16
C ALA A 496 -6.98 39.56 -9.04
N THR A 497 -5.70 39.92 -8.94
CA THR A 497 -4.59 39.28 -9.67
C THR A 497 -4.54 37.76 -9.42
N THR A 498 -4.67 37.34 -8.17
CA THR A 498 -4.64 35.92 -7.79
C THR A 498 -5.88 35.18 -8.27
N ARG A 499 -7.07 35.78 -8.20
CA ARG A 499 -8.29 35.16 -8.74
C ARG A 499 -8.23 34.99 -10.25
N ASP A 500 -7.80 36.01 -10.99
CA ASP A 500 -7.63 35.95 -12.45
C ASP A 500 -6.58 34.90 -12.84
N PHE A 501 -5.49 34.82 -12.08
CA PHE A 501 -4.47 33.78 -12.26
C PHE A 501 -5.06 32.38 -12.05
N ILE A 502 -5.82 32.17 -10.98
CA ILE A 502 -6.48 30.89 -10.67
C ILE A 502 -7.44 30.49 -11.79
N GLU A 503 -8.30 31.40 -12.25
CA GLU A 503 -9.22 31.13 -13.37
C GLU A 503 -8.48 30.72 -14.63
N ARG A 504 -7.32 31.35 -14.90
CA ARG A 504 -6.49 31.00 -16.04
C ARG A 504 -5.84 29.63 -15.87
N VAL A 505 -5.37 29.28 -14.67
CA VAL A 505 -4.87 27.93 -14.34
C VAL A 505 -5.97 26.89 -14.58
N GLU A 506 -7.20 27.14 -14.11
CA GLU A 506 -8.33 26.23 -14.30
C GLU A 506 -8.64 26.01 -15.79
N LYS A 507 -8.65 27.09 -16.59
CA LYS A 507 -8.87 27.03 -18.05
C LYS A 507 -7.75 26.30 -18.80
N VAL A 508 -6.49 26.54 -18.42
CA VAL A 508 -5.32 25.95 -19.09
C VAL A 508 -5.15 24.48 -18.76
N THR A 509 -5.41 24.09 -17.52
CA THR A 509 -5.23 22.71 -17.05
C THR A 509 -6.47 21.84 -17.23
N ASN A 510 -7.64 22.44 -17.47
CA ASN A 510 -8.94 21.79 -17.41
C ASN A 510 -9.21 21.09 -16.05
N ALA A 511 -8.58 21.58 -14.99
CA ALA A 511 -8.69 21.04 -13.63
C ALA A 511 -8.98 22.17 -12.66
N ARG A 512 -9.84 21.91 -11.67
CA ARG A 512 -10.24 22.93 -10.70
C ARG A 512 -9.12 23.20 -9.71
N VAL A 513 -8.87 24.46 -9.36
CA VAL A 513 -7.99 24.81 -8.25
C VAL A 513 -8.76 24.63 -6.96
N SER A 514 -8.63 23.46 -6.34
CA SER A 514 -9.41 23.07 -5.17
C SER A 514 -8.72 23.42 -3.85
N LEU A 515 -7.41 23.65 -3.85
CA LEU A 515 -6.63 24.03 -2.67
C LEU A 515 -5.70 25.20 -3.02
N ILE A 516 -5.67 26.23 -2.17
CA ILE A 516 -4.78 27.38 -2.36
C ILE A 516 -4.01 27.61 -1.06
N SER A 517 -2.71 27.33 -1.09
CA SER A 517 -1.80 27.64 0.00
C SER A 517 -1.16 29.01 -0.21
N LYS A 518 -1.28 29.86 0.81
CA LYS A 518 -0.90 31.27 0.73
C LYS A 518 0.54 31.51 1.16
N ASP A 519 0.94 31.05 2.35
CA ASP A 519 2.28 31.25 2.94
C ASP A 519 2.81 29.89 3.43
N PHE A 520 4.08 29.59 3.16
CA PHE A 520 4.74 28.35 3.57
C PHE A 520 5.16 28.34 5.05
N GLY A 521 5.32 29.52 5.67
CA GLY A 521 6.07 29.69 6.92
C GLY A 521 5.25 29.74 8.22
N LYS A 522 3.95 29.98 8.18
CA LYS A 522 3.11 30.20 9.39
C LYS A 522 1.70 29.71 9.14
N ASP A 523 1.25 28.73 9.93
CA ASP A 523 -0.15 28.26 10.00
C ASP A 523 -0.88 28.36 8.66
N ALA A 524 -0.29 27.77 7.61
CA ALA A 524 -0.67 28.02 6.23
C ALA A 524 -2.18 27.80 6.07
N VAL A 525 -2.96 28.88 6.13
CA VAL A 525 -4.40 28.80 5.97
C VAL A 525 -4.58 28.44 4.51
N ILE A 526 -4.95 27.19 4.28
CA ILE A 526 -5.30 26.73 2.96
C ILE A 526 -6.72 27.17 2.72
N VAL A 527 -6.91 28.00 1.69
CA VAL A 527 -8.26 28.29 1.19
C VAL A 527 -8.74 27.02 0.50
N ASP A 528 -9.69 26.36 1.14
CA ASP A 528 -10.21 25.06 0.74
C ASP A 528 -11.48 25.24 -0.10
N ARG A 529 -11.35 24.98 -1.41
CA ARG A 529 -12.45 25.04 -2.39
C ARG A 529 -12.95 23.64 -2.75
N ARG A 530 -12.52 22.59 -2.05
CA ARG A 530 -12.87 21.20 -2.40
C ARG A 530 -14.38 20.97 -2.39
N GLN A 531 -14.84 20.18 -3.36
CA GLN A 531 -16.18 19.58 -3.39
C GLN A 531 -16.05 18.06 -3.34
N TRP A 532 -15.21 17.57 -2.42
CA TRP A 532 -14.99 16.15 -2.26
C TRP A 532 -16.13 15.61 -1.38
N ASN A 533 -17.06 14.90 -2.02
CA ASN A 533 -18.07 14.09 -1.32
C ASN A 533 -17.44 12.85 -0.71
#